data_AF-A0A3N2NBT3-F1
#
_entry.id   AF-A0A3N2NBT3-F1
#
_cell.length_a   1.000
_cell.length_b   1.000
_cell.length_c   1.000
_cell.angle_alpha   90.00
_cell.angle_beta   90.00
_cell.angle_gamma   90.00
#
_symmetry.space_group_name_H-M   'P 1'
#
loop_
_entity.id
_entity.type
_entity.pdbx_description
1 polymer ?
#
loop_
_entity_poly.entity_id
_entity_poly.type
_entity_poly.pdbx_seq_one_letter_code
_entity_poly.pdbx_strand_id
1 'polypeptide(L)' 'MKTIVEKINAGFEAFAKDAAAQVESGNKAAGARARKVSLELEKLLKEFRKNSIAASK' A
#
# COMPACT_ATOMS: atom_id res chain seq x y z
N MET A 1 7.78 1.18 -14.37
CA MET A 1 7.87 0.30 -13.19
C MET A 1 8.47 0.99 -11.96
N LYS A 2 9.62 1.69 -12.09
CA LYS A 2 10.26 2.41 -10.96
C LYS A 2 9.29 3.32 -10.17
N THR A 3 8.50 4.14 -10.85
CA THR A 3 7.48 5.00 -10.23
C THR A 3 6.37 4.25 -9.49
N ILE A 4 6.01 3.04 -9.94
CA ILE A 4 5.01 2.21 -9.24
C ILE A 4 5.61 1.67 -7.94
N VAL A 5 6.87 1.24 -7.98
CA VAL A 5 7.60 0.77 -6.79
C VAL A 5 7.77 1.90 -5.76
N GLU A 6 8.10 3.11 -6.21
CA GLU A 6 8.17 4.30 -5.34
C GLU A 6 6.83 4.60 -4.65
N LYS A 7 5.71 4.54 -5.40
CA LYS A 7 4.36 4.72 -4.84
C LYS A 7 3.98 3.61 -3.86
N ILE A 8 4.36 2.36 -4.16
CA ILE A 8 4.12 1.22 -3.26
C ILE A 8 4.87 1.43 -1.94
N ASN A 9 6.15 1.82 -1.98
CA ASN A 9 6.95 2.04 -0.78
C ASN A 9 6.35 3.16 0.10
N ALA A 10 6.01 4.30 -0.51
CA ALA A 10 5.36 5.40 0.22
C ALA A 10 4.01 5.00 0.82
N GLY A 11 3.21 4.22 0.07
CA GLY A 11 1.94 3.68 0.56
C GLY A 11 2.13 2.70 1.71
N PHE A 12 3.16 1.85 1.66
CA PHE A 12 3.46 0.88 2.73
C PHE A 12 3.87 1.57 4.03
N GLU A 13 4.69 2.62 3.97
CA GLU A 13 5.06 3.40 5.15
C GLU A 13 3.83 4.05 5.81
N ALA A 14 2.96 4.66 5.00
CA ALA A 14 1.72 5.26 5.48
C ALA A 14 0.77 4.21 6.10
N PHE A 15 0.62 3.07 5.42
CA PHE A 15 -0.16 1.94 5.92
C PHE A 15 0.38 1.41 7.25
N ALA A 16 1.68 1.14 7.34
CA ALA A 16 2.31 0.55 8.52
C ALA A 16 2.13 1.46 9.75
N LYS A 17 2.31 2.78 9.58
CA LYS A 17 2.11 3.75 10.65
C LYS A 17 0.67 3.76 11.17
N ASP A 18 -0.32 3.86 10.29
CA ASP A 18 -1.72 3.92 10.70
C ASP A 18 -2.24 2.56 11.21
N ALA A 19 -1.76 1.46 10.64
CA ALA A 19 -2.09 0.11 11.09
C ALA A 19 -1.52 -0.18 12.49
N ALA A 20 -0.26 0.19 12.75
CA ALA A 20 0.34 0.08 14.09
C ALA A 20 -0.47 0.88 15.12
N ALA A 21 -0.82 2.13 14.81
CA ALA A 21 -1.66 2.94 15.70
C ALA A 21 -3.05 2.33 15.95
N GLN A 22 -3.64 1.66 14.95
CA GLN A 22 -4.89 0.91 15.15
C GLN A 22 -4.69 -0.29 16.09
N VAL A 23 -3.62 -1.06 15.91
CA VAL A 23 -3.33 -2.30 16.66
C VAL A 23 -2.94 -2.00 18.11
N GLU A 24 -2.06 -1.03 18.32
CA GLU A 24 -1.47 -0.73 19.64
C GLU A 24 -2.42 0.08 20.52
N SER A 25 -3.15 1.04 19.95
CA SER A 25 -3.95 1.99 20.73
C SER A 25 -5.44 1.95 20.40
N GLY A 26 -5.90 1.01 19.57
CA GLY A 26 -7.30 0.93 19.15
C GLY A 26 -7.78 2.14 18.32
N ASN A 27 -6.86 2.91 17.73
CA ASN A 27 -7.21 4.15 17.03
C ASN A 27 -8.06 3.88 15.78
N LYS A 28 -9.38 4.11 15.89
CA LYS A 28 -10.35 3.86 14.83
C LYS A 28 -10.13 4.70 13.57
N ALA A 29 -9.70 5.95 13.73
CA ALA A 29 -9.43 6.85 12.61
C ALA A 29 -8.19 6.41 11.83
N ALA A 30 -7.13 6.01 12.53
CA ALA A 30 -5.95 5.39 11.92
C ALA A 30 -6.34 4.11 11.17
N GLY A 31 -7.20 3.27 11.76
CA GLY A 31 -7.70 2.08 11.07
C GLY A 31 -8.53 2.36 9.81
N ALA A 32 -9.31 3.43 9.79
CA ALA A 32 -10.01 3.85 8.56
C ALA A 32 -9.03 4.29 7.46
N ARG A 33 -7.98 5.03 7.82
CA ARG A 33 -6.92 5.43 6.88
C ARG A 33 -6.11 4.23 6.38
N ALA A 34 -5.70 3.32 7.26
CA ALA A 34 -4.98 2.10 6.91
C ALA A 34 -5.76 1.24 5.89
N ARG A 35 -7.08 1.07 6.08
CA ARG A 35 -7.94 0.36 5.12
C ARG A 35 -8.02 1.06 3.75
N LYS A 36 -8.08 2.39 3.73
CA LYS A 36 -8.07 3.14 2.47
C LYS A 36 -6.75 2.92 1.71
N VAL A 37 -5.63 3.05 2.42
CA VAL A 37 -4.29 2.88 1.83
C VAL A 37 -4.08 1.42 1.38
N SER A 38 -4.59 0.42 2.12
CA SER A 38 -4.45 -0.98 1.70
C SER A 38 -5.15 -1.27 0.36
N LEU A 39 -6.31 -0.65 0.11
CA LEU A 39 -7.01 -0.77 -1.18
C LEU A 39 -6.25 -0.11 -2.34
N GLU A 40 -5.57 1.01 -2.07
CA GLU A 40 -4.71 1.68 -3.06
C GLU A 40 -3.45 0.86 -3.35
N LEU A 41 -2.81 0.30 -2.32
CA LEU A 41 -1.67 -0.61 -2.45
C LEU A 41 -2.02 -1.86 -3.25
N GLU A 42 -3.18 -2.47 -3.03
CA GLU A 42 -3.62 -3.65 -3.78
C GLU A 42 -3.65 -3.39 -5.29
N LYS A 43 -4.16 -2.22 -5.70
CA LYS A 43 -4.21 -1.82 -7.11
C LYS A 43 -2.81 -1.65 -7.69
N LEU A 44 -1.93 -0.94 -6.96
CA LEU A 44 -0.55 -0.71 -7.38
C LEU A 44 0.25 -2.02 -7.49
N LEU A 45 0.07 -2.95 -6.55
CA LEU A 45 0.72 -4.27 -6.57
C LEU A 45 0.25 -5.10 -7.77
N LYS A 46 -1.05 -5.07 -8.09
CA LYS A 46 -1.59 -5.73 -9.29
C LYS A 46 -1.05 -5.10 -10.57
N GLU A 47 -0.96 -3.77 -10.63
CA GLU A 47 -0.38 -3.05 -11.78
C GLU A 47 1.10 -3.39 -11.96
N PHE A 48 1.87 -3.38 -10.88
CA PHE A 48 3.28 -3.79 -10.89
C PHE A 48 3.43 -5.21 -11.44
N ARG A 49 2.63 -6.17 -10.95
CA ARG A 49 2.65 -7.55 -11.44
C ARG A 49 2.37 -7.64 -12.94
N LYS A 50 1.34 -6.94 -13.44
CA LYS A 50 1.01 -6.93 -14.87
C LYS A 50 2.17 -6.38 -15.70
N ASN A 51 2.73 -5.25 -15.30
CA ASN A 51 3.82 -4.60 -16.01
C ASN A 51 5.11 -5.44 -15.97
N SER A 52 5.39 -6.09 -14.84
CA SER A 52 6.54 -7.00 -14.71
C SER A 52 6.42 -8.21 -15.63
N ILE A 53 5.23 -8.81 -15.75
CA ILE A 53 5.01 -9.94 -16.67
C ILE A 53 5.16 -9.48 -18.12
N ALA A 54 4.63 -8.31 -18.48
CA ALA A 54 4.72 -7.77 -19.83
C ALA A 54 6.17 -7.44 -20.23
N ALA A 55 6.99 -6.93 -19.30
CA ALA A 55 8.41 -6.66 -19.54
C ALA A 55 9.27 -7.92 -19.65
N SER A 56 8.76 -9.08 -19.21
CA SER A 56 9.47 -10.36 -19.26
C SER A 56 9.12 -11.21 -20.49
N LYS A 57 8.26 -10.68 -21.38
CA LYS A 57 7.89 -11.26 -22.66
C LYS A 57 8.63 -10.56 -23.79
#